data_AF-A0A0H2KH95-F1
#
_entry.id   AF-A0A0H2KH95-F1
#
_cell.length_a   1.000
_cell.length_b   1.000
_cell.length_c   1.000
_cell.angle_alpha   90.00
_cell.angle_beta   90.00
_cell.angle_gamma   90.00
#
_symmetry.space_group_name_H-M   'P 1'
#
loop_
_entity.id
_entity.type
_entity.pdbx_description
1 polymer ?
#
loop_
_entity_poly.entity_id
_entity_poly.type
_entity_poly.pdbx_seq_one_letter_code
_entity_poly.pdbx_strand_id
1 'polypeptide(L)'
;RPDAAPAPSTAGSADPGTSPASPGTGTPDPTRATVTGSVVQTRYGPVQVAVTFTGTHLDAVQTVRSPSGGESSQVSARATPLLAQEAVRAQSARIDTVSGATYTSEGYRESLQAAIDARG
;
A
#
# COMPACT_ATOMS: atom_id res chain seq x y z
N ARG A 1 -20.23 54.61 40.48
CA ARG A 1 -18.77 54.44 40.24
C ARG A 1 -18.18 53.68 41.42
N PRO A 2 -17.83 52.40 41.22
CA PRO A 2 -16.52 51.83 41.59
C PRO A 2 -15.89 51.19 40.33
N ASP A 3 -14.67 51.50 39.91
CA ASP A 3 -13.33 51.09 40.38
C ASP A 3 -12.89 49.67 39.93
N ALA A 4 -11.60 49.60 39.52
CA ALA A 4 -10.75 48.45 39.25
C ALA A 4 -10.67 47.86 37.82
N ALA A 5 -9.55 48.15 37.15
CA ALA A 5 -8.84 47.22 36.24
C ALA A 5 -7.80 46.44 37.08
N PRO A 6 -7.44 45.18 36.77
CA PRO A 6 -6.44 44.89 35.71
C PRO A 6 -6.64 43.55 34.95
N ALA A 7 -5.99 43.38 33.78
CA ALA A 7 -5.78 42.09 33.09
C ALA A 7 -4.58 41.33 33.73
N PRO A 8 -4.46 39.97 33.67
CA PRO A 8 -3.97 39.28 32.45
C PRO A 8 -4.34 37.76 32.27
N SER A 9 -3.95 37.21 31.11
CA SER A 9 -3.49 35.81 30.84
C SER A 9 -4.45 34.60 30.76
N THR A 10 -4.54 34.06 29.54
CA THR A 10 -4.50 32.63 29.10
C THR A 10 -5.06 31.54 30.02
N ALA A 11 -6.16 30.90 29.58
CA ALA A 11 -6.49 29.53 29.96
C ALA A 11 -6.83 28.74 28.68
N GLY A 12 -5.85 27.94 28.22
CA GLY A 12 -6.09 26.88 27.25
C GLY A 12 -6.96 25.81 27.90
N SER A 13 -8.12 25.56 27.30
CA SER A 13 -8.93 24.40 27.64
C SER A 13 -8.46 23.23 26.79
N ALA A 14 -7.73 22.32 27.43
CA ALA A 14 -7.42 21.01 26.89
C ALA A 14 -8.58 20.08 27.25
N ASP A 15 -9.43 19.78 26.26
CA ASP A 15 -10.35 18.65 26.34
C ASP A 15 -9.63 17.37 25.87
N PRO A 16 -9.84 16.24 26.56
CA PRO A 16 -9.10 15.00 26.32
C PRO A 16 -9.45 14.40 24.96
N GLY A 17 -8.40 14.15 24.19
CA GLY A 17 -8.46 13.66 22.83
C GLY A 17 -9.32 12.41 22.66
N THR A 18 -10.31 12.53 21.80
CA THR A 18 -10.85 11.42 21.03
C THR A 18 -9.69 10.82 20.24
N SER A 19 -9.05 9.77 20.78
CA SER A 19 -8.08 9.00 20.01
C SER A 19 -8.81 8.44 18.78
N PRO A 20 -8.39 8.75 17.54
CA PRO A 20 -8.89 8.03 16.40
C PRO A 20 -8.47 6.57 16.58
N ALA A 21 -9.43 5.66 16.47
CA ALA A 21 -9.16 4.23 16.39
C ALA A 21 -8.11 4.04 15.27
N SER A 22 -6.87 3.73 15.69
CA SER A 22 -5.84 3.33 14.75
C SER A 22 -6.33 2.04 14.09
N PRO A 23 -6.36 1.93 12.76
CA PRO A 23 -6.58 0.63 12.13
C PRO A 23 -5.49 -0.29 12.69
N GLY A 24 -5.90 -1.38 13.34
CA GLY A 24 -5.01 -2.26 14.07
C GLY A 24 -3.85 -2.72 13.19
N THR A 25 -2.68 -2.10 13.36
CA THR A 25 -1.42 -2.73 13.03
C THR A 25 -1.22 -3.79 14.08
N GLY A 26 -1.72 -5.00 13.77
CA GLY A 26 -1.34 -6.20 14.50
C GLY A 26 0.18 -6.18 14.68
N THR A 27 0.62 -6.56 15.88
CA THR A 27 2.03 -6.76 16.23
C THR A 27 2.80 -7.22 14.99
N PRO A 28 3.81 -6.47 14.50
CA PRO A 28 4.60 -6.94 13.40
C PRO A 28 5.22 -8.26 13.85
N ASP A 29 4.73 -9.34 13.26
CA ASP A 29 5.36 -10.64 13.42
C ASP A 29 6.83 -10.42 13.05
N PRO A 30 7.81 -10.75 13.93
CA PRO A 30 9.22 -10.46 13.65
C PRO A 30 9.73 -11.20 12.40
N THR A 31 8.91 -12.08 11.84
CA THR A 31 9.14 -12.81 10.58
C THR A 31 8.55 -12.11 9.35
N ARG A 32 7.66 -11.12 9.51
CA ARG A 32 6.93 -10.49 8.41
C ARG A 32 7.63 -9.20 7.95
N ALA A 33 8.20 -9.23 6.75
CA ALA A 33 8.89 -8.11 6.13
C ALA A 33 8.17 -7.68 4.85
N THR A 34 7.78 -6.41 4.75
CA THR A 34 7.21 -5.85 3.52
C THR A 34 8.29 -5.15 2.72
N VAL A 35 8.49 -5.58 1.48
CA VAL A 35 9.41 -4.99 0.51
C VAL A 35 8.59 -4.34 -0.59
N THR A 36 8.82 -3.06 -0.80
CA THR A 36 8.16 -2.32 -1.87
C THR A 36 9.03 -2.35 -3.11
N GLY A 37 8.43 -2.75 -4.23
CA GLY A 37 9.06 -2.75 -5.54
C GLY A 37 9.25 -1.36 -6.11
N SER A 38 10.04 -1.30 -7.18
CA SER A 38 10.28 -0.09 -7.96
C SER A 38 8.99 0.43 -8.59
N VAL A 39 8.87 1.74 -8.71
CA VAL A 39 7.77 2.38 -9.44
C VAL A 39 8.01 2.21 -10.93
N VAL A 40 7.08 1.57 -11.63
CA VAL A 40 7.13 1.35 -13.07
C VAL A 40 6.19 2.34 -13.75
N GLN A 41 6.72 3.23 -14.59
CA GLN A 41 5.88 4.12 -15.38
C GLN A 41 5.28 3.37 -16.57
N THR A 42 3.96 3.23 -16.58
CA THR A 42 3.23 2.65 -17.71
C THR A 42 2.50 3.72 -18.52
N ARG A 43 1.99 3.33 -19.69
CA ARG A 43 1.15 4.16 -20.57
C ARG A 43 -0.08 4.81 -19.89
N TYR A 44 -0.56 4.23 -18.79
CA TYR A 44 -1.74 4.66 -18.04
C TYR A 44 -1.41 5.31 -16.69
N GLY A 45 -0.12 5.35 -16.31
CA GLY A 45 0.35 5.91 -15.05
C GLY A 45 1.37 5.03 -14.33
N PRO A 46 1.90 5.52 -13.19
CA PRO A 46 2.86 4.77 -12.39
C PRO A 46 2.19 3.59 -11.67
N VAL A 47 2.75 2.40 -11.83
CA VAL A 47 2.40 1.17 -11.11
C VAL A 47 3.46 0.91 -10.05
N GLN A 48 3.05 0.51 -8.84
CA GLN A 48 3.96 0.09 -7.78
C GLN A 48 3.31 -0.99 -6.92
N VAL A 49 4.10 -1.99 -6.54
CA VAL A 49 3.66 -3.15 -5.78
C VAL A 49 4.49 -3.29 -4.52
N ALA A 50 3.85 -3.67 -3.43
CA ALA A 50 4.51 -4.11 -2.21
C ALA A 50 4.27 -5.59 -2.01
N VAL A 51 5.34 -6.30 -1.64
CA VAL A 51 5.33 -7.71 -1.34
C VAL A 51 5.57 -7.87 0.14
N THR A 52 4.70 -8.60 0.80
CA THR A 52 4.91 -9.01 2.17
C THR A 52 5.44 -10.43 2.18
N PHE A 53 6.56 -10.61 2.85
CA PHE A 53 7.20 -11.90 3.05
C PHE A 53 7.07 -12.32 4.51
N THR A 54 6.90 -13.61 4.75
CA THR A 54 6.96 -14.21 6.08
C THR A 54 8.10 -15.23 6.09
N GLY A 55 9.20 -14.94 6.79
CA GLY A 55 10.38 -15.79 6.85
C GLY A 55 11.15 -15.84 5.52
N THR A 56 10.96 -16.89 4.71
CA THR A 56 11.51 -17.04 3.34
C THR A 56 10.42 -17.12 2.28
N HIS A 57 9.15 -17.05 2.69
CA HIS A 57 8.02 -17.23 1.79
C HIS A 57 7.34 -15.91 1.48
N LEU A 58 6.78 -15.84 0.27
CA LEU A 58 5.94 -14.73 -0.15
C LEU A 58 4.55 -14.96 0.44
N ASP A 59 4.09 -14.04 1.28
CA ASP A 59 2.88 -14.18 2.09
C ASP A 59 1.70 -13.41 1.48
N ALA A 60 1.95 -12.17 1.07
CA ALA A 60 0.95 -11.33 0.44
C ALA A 60 1.57 -10.41 -0.59
N VAL A 61 0.76 -9.97 -1.55
CA VAL A 61 1.13 -8.91 -2.48
C VAL A 61 0.03 -7.87 -2.51
N GLN A 62 0.41 -6.60 -2.42
CA GLN A 62 -0.50 -5.47 -2.43
C GLN A 62 -0.05 -4.44 -3.47
N THR A 63 -0.99 -3.95 -4.27
CA THR A 63 -0.70 -2.83 -5.16
C THR A 63 -0.71 -1.53 -4.37
N VAL A 64 0.48 -0.95 -4.15
CA VAL A 64 0.62 0.35 -3.46
C VAL A 64 0.15 1.48 -4.37
N ARG A 65 0.45 1.36 -5.66
CA ARG A 65 0.08 2.37 -6.66
C ARG A 65 -0.40 1.68 -7.92
N SER A 66 -1.64 1.97 -8.31
CA SER A 66 -2.19 1.54 -9.59
C SER A 66 -2.43 2.76 -10.47
N PRO A 67 -2.24 2.64 -11.79
CA PRO A 67 -2.63 3.67 -12.74
C PRO A 67 -4.14 3.90 -12.62
N SER A 68 -4.53 5.16 -12.47
CA SER A 68 -5.92 5.59 -12.31
C SER A 68 -6.40 6.26 -13.61
N GLY A 69 -7.40 5.64 -14.27
CA GLY A 69 -7.98 6.17 -15.50
C GLY A 69 -9.08 5.30 -16.10
N GLY A 70 -10.34 5.66 -15.85
CA GLY A 70 -11.53 5.07 -16.48
C GLY A 70 -11.76 3.57 -16.17
N GLU A 71 -12.20 2.83 -17.19
CA GLU A 71 -12.47 1.38 -17.17
C GLU A 71 -11.28 0.56 -16.62
N SER A 72 -10.05 1.02 -16.88
CA SER A 72 -8.79 0.36 -16.47
C SER A 72 -8.68 0.19 -14.97
N SER A 73 -9.23 1.12 -14.18
CA SER A 73 -9.24 1.05 -12.72
C SER A 73 -10.11 -0.10 -12.22
N GLN A 74 -11.25 -0.35 -12.88
CA GLN A 74 -12.18 -1.41 -12.50
C GLN A 74 -11.63 -2.79 -12.89
N VAL A 75 -10.97 -2.89 -14.04
CA VAL A 75 -10.29 -4.13 -14.44
C VAL A 75 -9.10 -4.40 -13.53
N SER A 76 -8.28 -3.39 -13.22
CA SER A 76 -7.14 -3.52 -12.32
C SER A 76 -7.57 -3.89 -10.90
N ALA A 77 -8.69 -3.34 -10.41
CA ALA A 77 -9.24 -3.70 -9.10
C ALA A 77 -9.69 -5.18 -9.03
N ARG A 78 -10.27 -5.71 -10.12
CA ARG A 78 -10.64 -7.13 -10.22
C ARG A 78 -9.42 -8.04 -10.44
N ALA A 79 -8.42 -7.57 -11.18
CA ALA A 79 -7.21 -8.34 -11.49
C ALA A 79 -6.23 -8.39 -10.31
N THR A 80 -6.07 -7.31 -9.55
CA THR A 80 -5.13 -7.20 -8.43
C THR A 80 -5.18 -8.38 -7.45
N PRO A 81 -6.35 -8.79 -6.90
CA PRO A 81 -6.40 -9.91 -5.97
C PRO A 81 -6.10 -11.27 -6.63
N LEU A 82 -6.44 -11.44 -7.92
CA LEU A 82 -6.10 -12.66 -8.67
C LEU A 82 -4.59 -12.75 -8.93
N LEU A 83 -3.99 -11.66 -9.41
CA LEU A 83 -2.55 -11.51 -9.63
C LEU A 83 -1.76 -11.71 -8.34
N ALA A 84 -2.24 -11.16 -7.22
CA ALA A 84 -1.61 -11.34 -5.92
C ALA A 84 -1.64 -12.81 -5.46
N GLN A 85 -2.76 -13.51 -5.64
CA GLN A 85 -2.86 -14.93 -5.30
C GLN A 85 -1.96 -15.80 -6.17
N GLU A 86 -1.88 -15.52 -7.48
CA GLU A 86 -0.95 -16.21 -8.37
C GLU A 86 0.51 -15.94 -7.98
N ALA A 87 0.87 -14.70 -7.66
CA ALA A 87 2.23 -14.35 -7.24
C ALA A 87 2.64 -15.09 -5.96
N VAL A 88 1.73 -15.16 -4.98
CA VAL A 88 1.93 -15.92 -3.73
C VAL A 88 2.07 -17.41 -4.02
N ARG A 89 1.20 -17.98 -4.86
CA ARG A 89 1.23 -19.41 -5.22
C ARG A 89 2.47 -19.80 -6.02
N ALA A 90 2.86 -18.96 -6.97
CA ALA A 90 4.06 -19.15 -7.77
C ALA A 90 5.35 -18.83 -6.99
N GLN A 91 5.23 -18.13 -5.85
CA GLN A 91 6.35 -17.53 -5.12
C GLN A 91 7.29 -16.75 -6.04
N SER A 92 6.74 -16.04 -7.02
CA SER A 92 7.51 -15.45 -8.11
C SER A 92 6.77 -14.30 -8.75
N ALA A 93 7.53 -13.43 -9.43
CA ALA A 93 6.96 -12.36 -10.22
C ALA A 93 6.31 -12.81 -11.53
N ARG A 94 6.54 -14.07 -11.93
CA ARG A 94 5.97 -14.67 -13.13
C ARG A 94 4.50 -15.06 -12.89
N ILE A 95 3.63 -14.06 -13.06
CA ILE A 95 2.18 -14.23 -13.04
C ILE A 95 1.60 -14.04 -14.44
N ASP A 96 0.44 -14.64 -14.66
CA ASP A 96 -0.27 -14.53 -15.92
C ASP A 96 -0.95 -13.17 -16.04
N THR A 97 -0.96 -12.62 -17.25
CA THR A 97 -1.64 -11.35 -17.51
C THR A 97 -3.15 -11.58 -17.56
N VAL A 98 -3.91 -10.79 -16.80
CA VAL A 98 -5.38 -10.88 -16.81
C VAL A 98 -5.94 -10.17 -18.05
N SER A 99 -6.92 -10.78 -18.71
CA SER A 99 -7.60 -10.21 -19.89
C SER A 99 -8.17 -8.81 -19.56
N GLY A 100 -7.68 -7.79 -20.26
CA GLY A 100 -8.06 -6.38 -20.05
C GLY A 100 -7.15 -5.59 -19.11
N ALA A 101 -6.17 -6.22 -18.47
CA ALA A 101 -5.19 -5.57 -17.59
C ALA A 101 -3.74 -5.88 -17.97
N THR A 102 -3.45 -6.15 -19.25
CA THR A 102 -2.09 -6.52 -19.72
C THR A 102 -1.03 -5.52 -19.28
N TYR A 103 -1.25 -4.22 -19.51
CA TYR A 103 -0.31 -3.16 -19.12
C TYR A 103 -0.10 -3.04 -17.61
N THR A 104 -1.19 -3.15 -16.83
CA THR A 104 -1.10 -3.17 -15.37
C THR A 104 -0.35 -4.41 -14.90
N SER A 105 -0.60 -5.57 -15.52
CA SER A 105 0.03 -6.85 -15.18
C SER A 105 1.53 -6.83 -15.50
N GLU A 106 1.94 -6.21 -16.60
CA GLU A 106 3.35 -6.02 -16.96
C GLU A 106 4.07 -5.11 -15.96
N GLY A 107 3.50 -3.94 -15.65
CA GLY A 107 4.09 -3.04 -14.65
C GLY A 107 4.08 -3.63 -13.24
N TYR A 108 3.04 -4.42 -12.92
CA TYR A 108 2.96 -5.17 -11.67
C TYR A 108 4.07 -6.20 -11.60
N ARG A 109 4.27 -7.00 -12.65
CA ARG A 109 5.34 -8.01 -12.74
C ARG A 109 6.72 -7.39 -12.59
N GLU A 110 7.02 -6.28 -13.26
CA GLU A 110 8.32 -5.60 -13.12
C GLU A 110 8.54 -5.07 -11.70
N SER A 111 7.53 -4.41 -11.11
CA SER A 111 7.61 -3.93 -9.73
C SER A 111 7.75 -5.09 -8.73
N LEU A 112 7.00 -6.16 -8.95
CA LEU A 112 7.04 -7.39 -8.15
C LEU A 112 8.39 -8.08 -8.24
N GLN A 113 8.96 -8.17 -9.44
CA GLN A 113 10.27 -8.74 -9.66
C GLN A 113 11.34 -7.93 -8.94
N ALA A 114 11.29 -6.59 -9.02
CA ALA A 114 12.20 -5.73 -8.29
C ALA A 114 12.06 -5.91 -6.76
N ALA A 115 10.85 -6.12 -6.25
CA ALA A 115 10.63 -6.38 -4.83
C ALA A 115 11.20 -7.75 -4.38
N ILE A 116 11.08 -8.77 -5.22
CA ILE A 116 11.63 -10.10 -4.95
C ILE A 116 13.16 -10.09 -5.05
N ASP A 117 13.70 -9.44 -6.09
CA ASP A 117 15.13 -9.27 -6.32
C ASP A 117 15.80 -8.45 -5.21
N ALA A 118 15.18 -7.38 -4.74
CA ALA A 118 15.67 -6.59 -3.61
C ALA A 118 15.76 -7.38 -2.28
N ARG A 119 15.15 -8.57 -2.22
CA ARG A 119 15.08 -9.44 -1.04
C ARG A 119 15.97 -10.68 -1.16
N GLY A 120 16.37 -11.06 -2.38
CA GLY A 120 17.21 -12.22 -2.70
C GLY A 120 18.68 -11.86 -2.85
#